data_AF-A0AA36H7R8-F1
#
_entry.id   AF-A0AA36H7R8-F1
#
_cell.length_a   1.000
_cell.length_b   1.000
_cell.length_c   1.000
_cell.angle_alpha   90.00
_cell.angle_beta   90.00
_cell.angle_gamma   90.00
#
_symmetry.space_group_name_H-M   'P 1'
#
loop_
_entity.id
_entity.type
_entity.pdbx_description
1 polymer ?
#
loop_
_entity_poly.entity_id
_entity_poly.type
_entity_poly.pdbx_seq_one_letter_code
_entity_poly.pdbx_strand_id
1 'polypeptide(L)'
;MMALSGHLLTFLLTSTFAAVPHVLHCDNNVYCSRRPGRSWHNKRKVAELLALNGGKPFRRNSSLIVTHEQKEYLCHDELFTGFLLDKDALKWEVSCLWAGNGMHVACAPVPDNYSSVPFAYIPPPVWQKKIRDFRVKIRCSKERINKTWQIPELFICNERCIQAGIGYVPSLIMLLSFSIAFIKNCLL
;
A
#
# COMPACT_ATOMS: atom_id res chain seq x y z
N MET A 1 27.28 65.46 -11.09
CA MET A 1 26.29 64.93 -12.03
C MET A 1 26.77 63.58 -12.53
N MET A 2 26.10 62.51 -12.11
CA MET A 2 25.71 61.32 -12.91
C MET A 2 25.50 60.15 -11.95
N ALA A 3 24.23 59.92 -11.66
CA ALA A 3 23.70 58.75 -10.99
C ALA A 3 23.70 57.57 -11.97
N LEU A 4 24.14 56.39 -11.54
CA LEU A 4 23.79 55.14 -12.21
C LEU A 4 22.86 54.36 -11.27
N SER A 5 21.57 54.38 -11.61
CA SER A 5 20.51 53.60 -10.98
C SER A 5 20.65 52.13 -11.39
N GLY A 6 20.93 51.25 -10.42
CA GLY A 6 20.83 49.81 -10.61
C GLY A 6 19.36 49.38 -10.61
N HIS A 7 18.83 49.04 -11.79
CA HIS A 7 17.54 48.36 -11.91
C HIS A 7 17.69 46.88 -11.53
N LEU A 8 17.22 46.53 -10.34
CA LEU A 8 17.06 45.15 -9.88
C LEU A 8 15.80 44.56 -10.55
N LEU A 9 15.97 43.78 -11.60
CA LEU A 9 14.91 43.00 -12.24
C LEU A 9 14.59 41.78 -11.38
N THR A 10 13.61 41.92 -10.48
CA THR A 10 13.04 40.78 -9.74
C THR A 10 12.14 39.97 -10.67
N PHE A 11 12.65 38.86 -11.20
CA PHE A 11 11.85 37.81 -11.81
C PHE A 11 11.01 37.12 -10.73
N LEU A 12 9.73 37.47 -10.65
CA LEU A 12 8.73 36.72 -9.89
C LEU A 12 8.41 35.43 -10.65
N LEU A 13 9.10 34.33 -10.29
CA LEU A 13 8.67 32.98 -10.62
C LEU A 13 7.45 32.65 -9.75
N THR A 14 6.26 32.94 -10.26
CA THR A 14 5.01 32.40 -9.71
C THR A 14 4.93 30.93 -10.08
N SER A 15 5.47 30.05 -9.23
CA SER A 15 5.17 28.63 -9.30
C SER A 15 3.70 28.44 -8.93
N THR A 16 2.85 28.24 -9.94
CA THR A 16 1.49 27.74 -9.76
C THR A 16 1.58 26.35 -9.14
N PHE A 17 1.39 26.26 -7.82
CA PHE A 17 1.14 25.00 -7.16
C PHE A 17 -0.22 24.47 -7.63
N ALA A 18 -0.22 23.72 -8.73
CA ALA A 18 -1.32 22.83 -9.06
C ALA A 18 -1.43 21.82 -7.91
N ALA A 19 -2.56 21.83 -7.20
CA ALA A 19 -2.86 20.86 -6.17
C ALA A 19 -2.96 19.47 -6.81
N VAL A 20 -1.85 18.73 -6.80
CA VAL A 20 -1.82 17.32 -7.17
C VAL A 20 -2.72 16.58 -6.16
N PRO A 21 -3.70 15.79 -6.60
CA PRO A 21 -4.53 15.03 -5.68
C PRO A 21 -3.61 14.16 -4.82
N HIS A 22 -3.77 14.20 -3.50
CA HIS A 22 -3.00 13.40 -2.54
C HIS A 22 -3.23 11.90 -2.79
N VAL A 23 -2.54 11.36 -3.78
CA VAL A 23 -2.32 9.93 -3.95
C VAL A 23 -1.36 9.56 -2.83
N LEU A 24 -1.87 8.90 -1.80
CA LEU A 24 -1.03 8.26 -0.79
C LEU A 24 -0.12 7.26 -1.52
N HIS A 25 1.15 7.59 -1.63
CA HIS A 25 2.18 6.73 -2.18
C HIS A 25 2.89 6.03 -1.01
N CYS A 26 3.24 4.75 -1.13
CA CYS A 26 4.23 4.14 -0.22
C CYS A 26 5.56 4.11 -0.98
N ASP A 27 6.26 5.24 -1.09
CA ASP A 27 7.65 5.22 -1.59
C ASP A 27 8.66 5.18 -0.44
N ASN A 28 9.95 5.11 -0.78
CA ASN A 28 11.10 5.08 0.14
C ASN A 28 11.11 6.20 1.22
N ASN A 29 10.28 7.24 1.10
CA ASN A 29 10.16 8.40 1.97
C ASN A 29 8.76 8.59 2.59
N VAL A 30 7.80 7.66 2.41
CA VAL A 30 6.37 7.97 2.66
C VAL A 30 5.76 7.17 3.80
N TYR A 31 4.78 7.80 4.44
CA TYR A 31 3.94 7.24 5.50
C TYR A 31 2.53 7.05 4.97
N CYS A 32 1.87 5.97 5.37
CA CYS A 32 0.42 5.91 5.23
C CYS A 32 -0.24 6.89 6.22
N SER A 33 -1.37 7.46 5.82
CA SER A 33 -2.24 8.17 6.77
C SER A 33 -2.76 7.17 7.78
N ARG A 34 -2.76 7.50 9.08
CA ARG A 34 -3.29 6.62 10.14
C ARG A 34 -4.72 6.15 9.91
N ARG A 35 -5.51 6.88 9.10
CA ARG A 35 -6.89 6.52 8.77
C ARG A 35 -7.00 6.00 7.34
N PRO A 36 -7.81 4.97 7.08
CA PRO A 36 -8.07 4.51 5.72
C PRO A 36 -8.70 5.62 4.88
N GLY A 37 -8.19 5.78 3.66
CA GLY A 37 -8.72 6.76 2.72
C GLY A 37 -10.12 6.37 2.21
N ARG A 38 -10.87 7.36 1.68
CA ARG A 38 -12.19 7.14 1.07
C ARG A 38 -12.17 6.05 -0.02
N SER A 39 -11.08 5.96 -0.77
CA SER A 39 -10.88 4.91 -1.79
C SER A 39 -10.95 3.50 -1.19
N TRP A 40 -10.31 3.27 -0.05
CA TRP A 40 -10.34 1.96 0.62
C TRP A 40 -11.74 1.61 1.12
N HIS A 41 -12.43 2.57 1.75
CA HIS A 41 -13.82 2.37 2.19
C HIS A 41 -14.77 2.01 1.04
N ASN A 42 -14.60 2.66 -0.12
CA ASN A 42 -15.37 2.35 -1.32
C ASN A 42 -15.10 0.91 -1.80
N LYS A 43 -13.82 0.50 -1.87
CA LYS A 43 -13.45 -0.88 -2.23
C LYS A 43 -14.05 -1.90 -1.28
N ARG A 44 -14.02 -1.63 0.03
CA ARG A 44 -14.67 -2.49 1.03
C ARG A 44 -16.16 -2.63 0.78
N LYS A 45 -16.88 -1.51 0.62
CA LYS A 45 -18.32 -1.53 0.37
C LYS A 45 -18.68 -2.31 -0.90
N VAL A 46 -17.88 -2.17 -1.95
CA VAL A 46 -18.02 -2.97 -3.18
C VAL A 46 -17.82 -4.45 -2.88
N ALA A 47 -16.76 -4.83 -2.15
CA ALA A 47 -16.49 -6.22 -1.80
C ALA A 47 -17.61 -6.84 -0.93
N GLU A 48 -18.15 -6.09 0.03
CA GLU A 48 -19.27 -6.53 0.87
C GLU A 48 -20.52 -6.79 0.02
N LEU A 49 -20.85 -5.89 -0.91
CA LEU A 49 -21.98 -6.08 -1.83
C LEU A 49 -21.78 -7.26 -2.78
N LEU A 50 -20.55 -7.47 -3.29
CA LEU A 50 -20.23 -8.64 -4.09
C LEU A 50 -20.39 -9.92 -3.27
N ALA A 51 -19.91 -9.95 -2.04
CA ALA A 51 -20.04 -11.12 -1.16
C ALA A 51 -21.51 -11.46 -0.87
N LEU A 52 -22.35 -10.45 -0.63
CA LEU A 52 -23.79 -10.63 -0.35
C LEU A 52 -24.58 -11.08 -1.59
N ASN A 53 -24.22 -10.59 -2.79
CA ASN A 53 -24.95 -10.89 -4.03
C ASN A 53 -24.38 -12.06 -4.82
N GLY A 54 -23.56 -12.92 -4.20
CA GLY A 54 -22.94 -14.07 -4.87
C GLY A 54 -22.06 -13.65 -6.05
N GLY A 55 -21.37 -12.53 -5.93
CA GLY A 55 -20.44 -11.97 -6.92
C GLY A 55 -21.08 -11.43 -8.20
N LYS A 56 -22.42 -11.28 -8.22
CA LYS A 56 -23.11 -10.60 -9.32
C LYS A 56 -23.03 -9.08 -9.16
N PRO A 57 -22.76 -8.32 -10.23
CA PRO A 57 -22.85 -6.88 -10.19
C PRO A 57 -24.27 -6.47 -9.83
N PHE A 58 -24.39 -5.56 -8.88
CA PHE A 58 -25.64 -5.16 -8.28
C PHE A 58 -25.82 -3.65 -8.43
N ARG A 59 -27.01 -3.25 -8.89
CA ARG A 59 -27.41 -1.85 -9.01
C ARG A 59 -28.48 -1.61 -7.96
N ARG A 60 -28.11 -0.98 -6.83
CA ARG A 60 -29.10 -0.42 -5.89
C ARG A 60 -29.29 1.04 -6.21
N ASN A 61 -30.55 1.48 -6.21
CA ASN A 61 -30.96 2.86 -6.44
C ASN A 61 -30.00 3.85 -5.72
N SER A 62 -29.36 4.67 -6.56
CA SER A 62 -28.71 5.97 -6.30
C SER A 62 -27.34 6.11 -5.59
N SER A 63 -26.52 5.09 -5.30
CA SER A 63 -25.11 5.42 -4.94
C SER A 63 -23.98 4.40 -5.12
N LEU A 64 -24.21 3.17 -5.61
CA LEU A 64 -23.09 2.26 -5.90
C LEU A 64 -23.45 1.31 -7.05
N ILE A 65 -22.88 1.56 -8.22
CA ILE A 65 -22.86 0.61 -9.33
C ILE A 65 -21.60 -0.23 -9.12
N VAL A 66 -21.76 -1.48 -8.71
CA VAL A 66 -20.63 -2.41 -8.73
C VAL A 66 -20.38 -2.80 -10.18
N THR A 67 -19.32 -2.29 -10.78
CA THR A 67 -18.97 -2.60 -12.18
C THR A 67 -18.21 -3.91 -12.28
N HIS A 68 -18.23 -4.52 -13.46
CA HIS A 68 -17.38 -5.67 -13.76
C HIS A 68 -15.89 -5.33 -13.53
N GLU A 69 -15.46 -4.12 -13.90
CA GLU A 69 -14.10 -3.63 -13.71
C GLU A 69 -13.68 -3.57 -12.24
N GLN A 70 -14.57 -3.11 -11.36
CA GLN A 70 -14.30 -3.08 -9.92
C GLN A 70 -14.14 -4.49 -9.35
N LYS A 71 -14.97 -5.44 -9.82
CA LYS A 71 -14.83 -6.84 -9.42
C LYS A 71 -13.49 -7.41 -9.92
N GLU A 72 -13.16 -7.22 -11.19
CA GLU A 72 -11.89 -7.68 -11.76
C GLU A 72 -10.70 -7.08 -11.02
N TYR A 73 -10.72 -5.77 -10.72
CA TYR A 73 -9.70 -5.12 -9.92
C TYR A 73 -9.52 -5.80 -8.54
N LEU A 74 -10.62 -6.08 -7.82
CA LEU A 74 -10.55 -6.79 -6.54
C LEU A 74 -10.12 -8.25 -6.68
N CYS A 75 -10.42 -8.91 -7.79
CA CYS A 75 -9.94 -10.27 -8.06
C CYS A 75 -8.44 -10.31 -8.38
N HIS A 76 -7.89 -9.20 -8.90
CA HIS A 76 -6.48 -9.05 -9.23
C HIS A 76 -5.62 -8.59 -8.05
N ASP A 77 -6.15 -7.78 -7.14
CA ASP A 77 -5.37 -7.25 -6.03
C ASP A 77 -4.93 -8.35 -5.05
N GLU A 78 -3.66 -8.33 -4.70
CA GLU A 78 -2.99 -9.34 -3.86
C GLU A 78 -2.42 -8.74 -2.57
N LEU A 79 -2.62 -7.44 -2.35
CA LEU A 79 -1.99 -6.70 -1.25
C LEU A 79 -2.93 -6.51 -0.06
N PHE A 80 -4.17 -6.07 -0.29
CA PHE A 80 -5.07 -5.73 0.83
C PHE A 80 -6.40 -6.48 0.82
N THR A 81 -6.75 -7.15 -0.28
CA THR A 81 -8.05 -7.84 -0.41
C THR A 81 -8.28 -8.92 0.64
N GLY A 82 -7.23 -9.58 1.12
CA GLY A 82 -7.28 -10.56 2.20
C GLY A 82 -7.76 -10.02 3.56
N PHE A 83 -7.74 -8.70 3.73
CA PHE A 83 -8.21 -7.99 4.93
C PHE A 83 -9.55 -7.29 4.73
N LEU A 84 -9.97 -7.11 3.47
CA LEU A 84 -11.01 -6.16 3.10
C LEU A 84 -12.39 -6.49 3.68
N LEU A 85 -12.69 -7.77 3.91
CA LEU A 85 -13.98 -8.26 4.44
C LEU A 85 -13.96 -8.59 5.94
N ASP A 86 -12.86 -8.30 6.64
CA ASP A 86 -12.80 -8.52 8.09
C ASP A 86 -13.69 -7.52 8.83
N LYS A 87 -14.39 -7.95 9.89
CA LYS A 87 -15.33 -7.07 10.61
C LYS A 87 -14.62 -5.93 11.31
N ASP A 88 -13.41 -6.14 11.80
CA ASP A 88 -12.69 -5.14 12.59
C ASP A 88 -11.78 -4.24 11.76
N ALA A 89 -11.69 -4.46 10.44
CA ALA A 89 -10.81 -3.69 9.56
C ALA A 89 -11.08 -2.18 9.48
N LEU A 90 -12.24 -1.71 9.95
CA LEU A 90 -12.54 -0.27 10.05
C LEU A 90 -11.88 0.40 11.26
N LYS A 91 -11.48 -0.38 12.27
CA LYS A 91 -10.84 0.10 13.50
C LYS A 91 -9.33 0.03 13.44
N TRP A 92 -8.81 -0.78 12.52
CA TRP A 92 -7.39 -1.03 12.35
C TRP A 92 -6.63 0.19 11.84
N GLU A 93 -5.37 0.27 12.27
CA GLU A 93 -4.42 1.24 11.74
C GLU A 93 -3.96 0.86 10.33
N VAL A 94 -3.58 1.87 9.57
CA VAL A 94 -3.13 1.70 8.17
C VAL A 94 -1.63 1.53 8.11
N SER A 95 -1.20 0.53 7.34
CA SER A 95 0.21 0.17 7.14
C SER A 95 0.55 0.08 5.66
N CYS A 96 1.85 0.13 5.36
CA CYS A 96 2.37 -0.12 4.02
C CYS A 96 2.47 -1.64 3.79
N LEU A 97 2.00 -2.08 2.63
CA LEU A 97 1.93 -3.49 2.24
C LEU A 97 2.73 -3.75 0.97
N TRP A 98 3.49 -4.85 0.97
CA TRP A 98 4.24 -5.37 -0.17
C TRP A 98 4.05 -6.87 -0.32
N ALA A 99 4.00 -7.37 -1.55
CA ALA A 99 4.00 -8.80 -1.85
C ALA A 99 5.35 -9.22 -2.44
N GLY A 100 6.07 -10.11 -1.74
CA GLY A 100 7.38 -10.59 -2.16
C GLY A 100 8.37 -9.46 -2.47
N ASN A 101 9.03 -9.54 -3.62
CA ASN A 101 9.94 -8.52 -4.15
C ASN A 101 9.24 -7.51 -5.09
N GLY A 102 7.91 -7.46 -5.07
CA GLY A 102 7.13 -6.60 -5.96
C GLY A 102 7.39 -5.11 -5.69
N MET A 103 7.49 -4.32 -6.75
CA MET A 103 7.54 -2.85 -6.65
C MET A 103 6.16 -2.23 -6.34
N HIS A 104 5.11 -3.04 -6.31
CA HIS A 104 3.76 -2.58 -6.02
C HIS A 104 3.51 -2.51 -4.52
N VAL A 105 2.96 -1.37 -4.12
CA VAL A 105 2.79 -1.00 -2.71
C VAL A 105 1.35 -0.56 -2.49
N ALA A 106 0.82 -0.81 -1.30
CA ALA A 106 -0.50 -0.31 -0.93
C ALA A 106 -0.55 0.12 0.54
N CYS A 107 -1.28 1.20 0.80
CA CYS A 107 -1.73 1.55 2.14
C CYS A 107 -3.08 0.87 2.41
N ALA A 108 -3.16 0.05 3.44
CA ALA A 108 -4.44 -0.49 3.91
C ALA A 108 -4.45 -0.78 5.40
N PRO A 109 -5.64 -0.83 6.03
CA PRO A 109 -5.78 -1.27 7.40
C PRO A 109 -5.30 -2.71 7.59
N VAL A 110 -4.51 -2.94 8.64
CA VAL A 110 -4.04 -4.27 9.03
C VAL A 110 -4.38 -4.57 10.49
N PRO A 111 -4.64 -5.84 10.84
CA PRO A 111 -4.97 -6.17 12.22
C PRO A 111 -3.85 -5.82 13.21
N ASP A 112 -4.24 -5.57 14.46
CA ASP A 112 -3.37 -5.03 15.50
C ASP A 112 -2.14 -5.90 15.81
N ASN A 113 -2.24 -7.21 15.59
CA ASN A 113 -1.12 -8.13 15.74
C ASN A 113 0.02 -7.87 14.72
N TYR A 114 -0.26 -7.12 13.65
CA TYR A 114 0.73 -6.70 12.66
C TYR A 114 1.04 -5.20 12.72
N SER A 115 0.10 -4.34 13.13
CA SER A 115 0.33 -2.89 13.23
C SER A 115 1.11 -2.49 14.49
N SER A 116 1.09 -3.31 15.55
CA SER A 116 1.77 -3.02 16.82
C SER A 116 3.29 -3.23 16.82
N VAL A 117 3.86 -3.74 15.72
CA VAL A 117 5.30 -3.96 15.56
C VAL A 117 5.84 -3.14 14.39
N PRO A 118 7.11 -2.70 14.37
CA PRO A 118 7.66 -1.90 13.27
C PRO A 118 7.52 -2.56 11.89
N PHE A 119 7.70 -3.89 11.87
CA PHE A 119 7.67 -4.73 10.69
C PHE A 119 7.04 -6.07 11.03
N ALA A 120 6.17 -6.55 10.15
CA ALA A 120 5.54 -7.85 10.23
C ALA A 120 5.55 -8.56 8.87
N TYR A 121 5.40 -9.87 8.92
CA TYR A 121 5.45 -10.74 7.77
C TYR A 121 4.36 -11.81 7.87
N ILE A 122 3.67 -12.07 6.78
CA ILE A 122 2.72 -13.17 6.65
C ILE A 122 3.26 -14.17 5.63
N PRO A 123 3.53 -15.43 6.04
CA PRO A 123 4.07 -16.43 5.14
C PRO A 123 3.09 -16.78 4.01
N PRO A 124 3.60 -17.23 2.84
CA PRO A 124 2.76 -17.48 1.67
C PRO A 124 1.56 -18.38 1.96
N PRO A 125 1.66 -19.54 2.63
CA PRO A 125 0.50 -20.41 2.85
C PRO A 125 -0.66 -19.73 3.61
N VAL A 126 -0.33 -18.84 4.55
CA VAL A 126 -1.32 -18.09 5.33
C VAL A 126 -1.92 -16.97 4.49
N TRP A 127 -1.09 -16.24 3.75
CA TRP A 127 -1.56 -15.13 2.91
C TRP A 127 -2.39 -15.62 1.72
N GLN A 128 -1.90 -16.64 1.02
CA GLN A 128 -2.60 -17.32 -0.07
C GLN A 128 -3.98 -17.80 0.37
N LYS A 129 -4.10 -18.40 1.56
CA LYS A 129 -5.40 -18.81 2.11
C LYS A 129 -6.35 -17.61 2.25
N LYS A 130 -5.89 -16.49 2.83
CA LYS A 130 -6.70 -15.27 2.98
C LYS A 130 -7.18 -14.72 1.63
N ILE A 131 -6.28 -14.61 0.64
CA ILE A 131 -6.64 -14.15 -0.71
C ILE A 131 -7.62 -15.11 -1.38
N ARG A 132 -7.38 -16.43 -1.27
CA ARG A 132 -8.24 -17.45 -1.87
C ARG A 132 -9.65 -17.37 -1.29
N ASP A 133 -9.78 -17.30 0.03
CA ASP A 133 -11.07 -17.24 0.72
C ASP A 133 -11.84 -15.98 0.30
N PHE A 134 -11.15 -14.84 0.17
CA PHE A 134 -11.73 -13.62 -0.38
C PHE A 134 -12.22 -13.79 -1.83
N ARG A 135 -11.36 -14.28 -2.73
CA ARG A 135 -11.66 -14.48 -4.16
C ARG A 135 -12.85 -15.45 -4.37
N VAL A 136 -12.92 -16.51 -3.55
CA VAL A 136 -14.06 -17.43 -3.54
C VAL A 136 -15.34 -16.73 -3.10
N LYS A 137 -15.27 -15.93 -2.01
CA LYS A 137 -16.42 -15.24 -1.43
C LYS A 137 -17.05 -14.23 -2.39
N ILE A 138 -16.24 -13.48 -3.15
CA ILE A 138 -16.75 -12.55 -4.17
C ILE A 138 -16.96 -13.19 -5.56
N ARG A 139 -16.80 -14.51 -5.68
CA ARG A 139 -16.94 -15.31 -6.91
C ARG A 139 -16.10 -14.80 -8.08
N CYS A 140 -14.80 -14.66 -7.87
CA CYS A 140 -13.82 -14.49 -8.95
C CYS A 140 -13.80 -15.72 -9.88
N SER A 141 -13.16 -15.58 -11.04
CA SER A 141 -12.97 -16.70 -11.96
C SER A 141 -12.15 -17.83 -11.34
N LYS A 142 -12.38 -19.08 -11.79
CA LYS A 142 -11.60 -20.24 -11.33
C LYS A 142 -10.11 -20.08 -11.59
N GLU A 143 -9.75 -19.47 -12.72
CA GLU A 143 -8.35 -19.17 -13.06
C GLU A 143 -7.71 -18.27 -12.00
N ARG A 144 -8.39 -17.20 -11.59
CA ARG A 144 -7.88 -16.26 -10.56
C ARG A 144 -7.75 -16.91 -9.19
N ILE A 145 -8.72 -17.75 -8.82
CA ILE A 145 -8.67 -18.51 -7.56
C ILE A 145 -7.51 -19.51 -7.59
N ASN A 146 -7.28 -20.18 -8.73
CA ASN A 146 -6.18 -21.12 -8.86
C ASN A 146 -4.83 -20.40 -8.84
N LYS A 147 -4.67 -19.25 -9.49
CA LYS A 147 -3.42 -18.47 -9.47
C LYS A 147 -3.00 -17.98 -8.07
N THR A 148 -3.85 -18.09 -7.05
CA THR A 148 -3.52 -17.71 -5.68
C THR A 148 -2.31 -18.45 -5.11
N TRP A 149 -1.97 -19.67 -5.54
CA TRP A 149 -0.78 -20.38 -5.05
C TRP A 149 0.55 -19.72 -5.44
N GLN A 150 0.54 -18.82 -6.45
CA GLN A 150 1.71 -18.09 -6.90
C GLN A 150 1.97 -16.81 -6.10
N ILE A 151 1.03 -16.42 -5.23
CA ILE A 151 1.15 -15.20 -4.45
C ILE A 151 2.26 -15.42 -3.39
N PRO A 152 3.26 -14.53 -3.35
CA PRO A 152 4.33 -14.63 -2.35
C PRO A 152 3.82 -14.24 -0.96
N GLU A 153 4.73 -14.14 -0.01
CA GLU A 153 4.48 -13.53 1.28
C GLU A 153 3.93 -12.10 1.20
N LEU A 154 3.30 -11.66 2.29
CA LEU A 154 2.97 -10.26 2.51
C LEU A 154 3.88 -9.67 3.57
N PHE A 155 4.58 -8.60 3.22
CA PHE A 155 5.29 -7.75 4.15
C PHE A 155 4.40 -6.58 4.57
N ILE A 156 4.41 -6.29 5.86
CA ILE A 156 3.65 -5.21 6.49
C ILE A 156 4.67 -4.34 7.21
N CYS A 157 4.63 -3.05 6.98
CA CYS A 157 5.53 -2.14 7.67
C CYS A 157 4.80 -0.87 8.11
N ASN A 158 5.05 -0.52 9.37
CA ASN A 158 4.38 0.54 10.11
C ASN A 158 5.28 1.77 10.29
N GLU A 159 6.57 1.64 9.97
CA GLU A 159 7.57 2.72 9.99
C GLU A 159 8.02 3.12 8.57
N ARG A 160 9.15 3.84 8.43
CA ARG A 160 9.76 4.13 7.12
C ARG A 160 10.30 2.84 6.51
N CYS A 161 9.66 2.37 5.46
CA CYS A 161 10.09 1.17 4.74
C CYS A 161 10.74 1.60 3.42
N ILE A 162 11.98 1.17 3.20
CA ILE A 162 12.60 1.25 1.88
C ILE A 162 12.22 0.01 1.05
N GLN A 163 12.38 0.11 -0.27
CA GLN A 163 12.07 -0.84 -1.35
C GLN A 163 12.64 -2.28 -1.17
N ALA A 164 13.25 -2.60 -0.03
CA ALA A 164 13.76 -3.92 0.36
C ALA A 164 13.17 -4.46 1.68
N GLY A 165 12.17 -3.81 2.28
CA GLY A 165 11.56 -4.27 3.54
C GLY A 165 12.45 -4.09 4.78
N ILE A 166 13.54 -3.34 4.65
CA ILE A 166 14.48 -3.06 5.73
C ILE A 166 14.11 -1.69 6.32
N GLY A 167 13.81 -1.64 7.61
CA GLY A 167 13.54 -0.37 8.29
C GLY A 167 14.80 0.51 8.35
N TYR A 168 14.63 1.81 8.57
CA TYR A 168 15.73 2.77 8.66
C TYR A 168 16.82 2.36 9.67
N VAL A 169 16.42 1.86 10.84
CA VAL A 169 17.36 1.43 11.89
C VAL A 169 18.20 0.22 11.44
N PRO A 170 17.60 -0.89 10.96
CA PRO A 170 18.36 -1.98 10.33
C PRO A 170 19.26 -1.53 9.17
N SER A 171 18.81 -0.60 8.32
CA SER A 171 19.64 -0.04 7.24
C SER A 171 20.87 0.69 7.75
N LEU A 172 20.72 1.51 8.80
CA LEU A 172 21.85 2.19 9.44
C LEU A 172 22.84 1.19 10.05
N ILE A 173 22.35 0.13 10.71
CA ILE A 173 23.20 -0.90 11.31
C ILE A 173 24.01 -1.62 10.23
N MET A 174 23.38 -1.99 9.10
CA MET A 174 24.09 -2.61 7.99
C MET A 174 25.12 -1.66 7.36
N LEU A 175 24.76 -0.40 7.13
CA LEU A 175 25.68 0.62 6.60
C LEU A 175 26.91 0.78 7.50
N LEU A 176 26.70 0.95 8.81
CA LEU A 176 27.78 1.02 9.80
C LEU A 176 28.64 -0.24 9.80
N SER A 177 28.01 -1.42 9.72
CA SER A 177 28.73 -2.70 9.66
C SER A 177 29.60 -2.80 8.41
N PHE A 178 29.09 -2.40 7.25
CA PHE A 178 29.86 -2.35 6.00
C PHE A 178 30.99 -1.32 6.06
N SER A 179 30.75 -0.13 6.62
CA SER A 179 31.79 0.90 6.77
C SER A 179 32.93 0.42 7.68
N ILE A 180 32.62 -0.21 8.82
CA ILE A 180 33.63 -0.74 9.74
C ILE A 180 34.43 -1.87 9.06
N ALA A 181 33.76 -2.77 8.35
CA ALA A 181 34.41 -3.86 7.62
C ALA A 181 35.32 -3.33 6.51
N PHE A 182 34.90 -2.30 5.78
CA PHE A 182 35.70 -1.66 4.75
C PHE A 182 36.96 -0.99 5.33
N ILE A 183 36.81 -0.24 6.43
CA ILE A 183 37.95 0.42 7.09
C ILE A 183 38.96 -0.63 7.57
N LYS A 184 38.49 -1.71 8.21
CA LYS A 184 39.37 -2.76 8.74
C LYS A 184 40.13 -3.57 7.70
N ASN A 185 39.54 -3.81 6.52
CA ASN A 185 40.11 -4.71 5.53
C ASN A 185 40.78 -4.00 4.35
N CYS A 186 40.48 -2.72 4.11
CA CYS A 186 40.95 -2.00 2.93
C CYS A 186 41.80 -0.76 3.26
N LEU A 187 41.68 -0.17 4.46
CA LEU A 187 42.39 1.06 4.84
C LEU A 187 43.43 0.85 5.95
N LEU A 188 43.23 -0.15 6.82
CA LEU A 188 44.20 -0.65 7.79
C LEU A 188 44.89 -1.90 7.23
#